data_AF-A0A922JQR5-F1
#
_entry.id   AF-A0A922JQR5-F1
#
_cell.length_a   1.000
_cell.length_b   1.000
_cell.length_c   1.000
_cell.angle_alpha   90.00
_cell.angle_beta   90.00
_cell.angle_gamma   90.00
#
_symmetry.space_group_name_H-M   'P 1'
#
loop_
_entity.id
_entity.type
_entity.pdbx_description
1 polymer ?
#
loop_
_entity_poly.entity_id
_entity_poly.type
_entity_poly.pdbx_seq_one_letter_code
_entity_poly.pdbx_strand_id
1 'polypeptide(L)'
;MLKMRFFNFSQAELETVAILTHEKTKRNDTQEANGTRSFQFQDVFSRESEDSDDMTTLIDKKDNVFVMSNKKSKYPVLQVDLRLISDLVVVIVSAAIGGIVSSCLGQPVIVGYLLAGSIIGPGGLKFISEMVQVETFAQFGVVFLLFALGLEFSLTKLKVVGPVAVFGGMLQIIIFMFLCCITAMLCGANLSEGVFVGAFLSMSSTAVVVKFLVERNNSNALHGQVTIGTLIFQDCAVGLLFALLPFLGGDSGLLQGMISMGKLLLVLSMYLTAASVLSWSFVPRFLKLMIQLSSQTNELYQLAMVAFCLLSAWCSDKLGLSLELGSFVAGVMISTTDFAQHTLDQVEPIRNLFAALFLSSIGMLIHMHFLWNHVDILLASVILVITVKTTVITIVTKAFGYSIRTSFIVGVSLAQIGEFAFVLLSRASNLHLVGGKMYLLLLGTTALSLVTTPLLFKLIPAVINLGVLMHWFPSESSTQNEEKASIIEAYNRSL
;
A
#
# COMPACT_ATOMS: atom_id res chain seq x y z
N MET A 1 -7.40 28.76 9.83
CA MET A 1 -8.65 28.97 10.60
C MET A 1 -9.72 29.53 9.65
N LEU A 2 -10.32 28.68 8.82
CA LEU A 2 -11.44 29.05 7.95
C LEU A 2 -12.67 28.28 8.47
N LYS A 3 -13.59 29.01 9.10
CA LYS A 3 -14.74 28.48 9.81
C LYS A 3 -15.93 28.47 8.85
N MET A 4 -16.13 27.37 8.10
CA MET A 4 -17.38 27.15 7.37
C MET A 4 -18.49 26.84 8.38
N ARG A 5 -19.42 27.78 8.58
CA ARG A 5 -20.67 27.53 9.29
C ARG A 5 -21.64 26.83 8.33
N PHE A 6 -21.86 25.54 8.51
CA PHE A 6 -23.08 24.89 8.05
C PHE A 6 -24.22 25.34 8.98
N PHE A 7 -25.20 26.07 8.46
CA PHE A 7 -26.43 26.37 9.18
C PHE A 7 -27.42 25.21 9.01
N ASN A 8 -27.86 24.64 10.13
CA ASN A 8 -28.97 23.68 10.20
C ASN A 8 -30.27 24.38 9.79
N PHE A 9 -30.88 23.96 8.69
CA PHE A 9 -32.25 24.34 8.33
C PHE A 9 -33.24 23.61 9.25
N SER A 10 -33.52 24.17 10.44
CA SER A 10 -34.64 23.70 11.27
C SER A 10 -35.56 24.83 11.78
N GLN A 11 -35.26 26.08 11.46
CA GLN A 11 -36.16 27.23 11.68
C GLN A 11 -35.99 28.19 10.52
N ALA A 12 -36.83 28.07 9.49
CA ALA A 12 -36.96 29.09 8.46
C ALA A 12 -38.26 29.86 8.74
N GLU A 13 -38.15 31.11 9.21
CA GLU A 13 -39.26 32.05 9.11
C GLU A 13 -39.45 32.41 7.62
N LEU A 14 -40.70 32.45 7.18
CA LEU A 14 -41.08 32.83 5.81
C LEU A 14 -40.90 34.34 5.65
N GLU A 15 -39.70 34.79 5.31
CA GLU A 15 -39.46 36.19 4.91
C GLU A 15 -39.60 36.34 3.38
N THR A 16 -40.24 37.42 2.95
CA THR A 16 -40.58 37.70 1.55
C THR A 16 -39.34 38.15 0.77
N VAL A 17 -38.86 37.33 -0.17
CA VAL A 17 -37.65 37.60 -0.98
C VAL A 17 -38.04 37.95 -2.41
N ALA A 18 -37.43 38.99 -3.00
CA ALA A 18 -37.61 39.37 -4.40
C ALA A 18 -36.54 38.71 -5.29
N ILE A 19 -36.96 38.16 -6.44
CA ILE A 19 -36.07 37.57 -7.46
C ILE A 19 -35.88 38.60 -8.58
N LEU A 20 -34.64 38.98 -8.87
CA LEU A 20 -34.29 39.84 -10.00
C LEU A 20 -33.44 39.06 -11.01
N THR A 21 -33.91 38.99 -12.25
CA THR A 21 -33.16 38.49 -13.43
C THR A 21 -32.62 39.71 -14.20
N HIS A 22 -31.30 39.83 -14.33
CA HIS A 22 -30.69 40.89 -15.13
C HIS A 22 -30.53 40.46 -16.59
N GLU A 23 -31.46 40.84 -17.46
CA GLU A 23 -31.35 40.63 -18.91
C GLU A 23 -30.50 41.76 -19.52
N LYS A 24 -29.29 41.46 -20.05
CA LYS A 24 -28.42 42.46 -20.69
C LYS A 24 -28.87 42.74 -22.13
N THR A 25 -29.38 43.95 -22.39
CA THR A 25 -29.60 44.46 -23.75
C THR A 25 -28.26 44.70 -24.45
N LYS A 26 -28.02 44.02 -25.59
CA LYS A 26 -26.84 44.19 -26.45
C LYS A 26 -26.70 45.63 -26.95
N ARG A 27 -25.52 46.23 -26.80
CA ARG A 27 -25.10 47.43 -27.53
C ARG A 27 -23.74 47.15 -28.19
N ASN A 28 -23.71 47.18 -29.52
CA ASN A 28 -22.49 47.17 -30.32
C ASN A 28 -21.71 48.46 -30.06
N ASP A 29 -20.38 48.38 -29.97
CA ASP A 29 -19.48 48.99 -30.95
C ASP A 29 -17.99 48.64 -30.67
N THR A 30 -17.27 48.57 -31.79
CA THR A 30 -15.86 48.27 -32.11
C THR A 30 -14.77 48.94 -31.26
N GLN A 31 -13.68 48.20 -30.95
CA GLN A 31 -12.30 48.69 -31.16
C GLN A 31 -11.26 47.55 -31.10
N GLU A 32 -10.40 47.51 -32.12
CA GLU A 32 -9.18 46.70 -32.23
C GLU A 32 -8.09 47.14 -31.24
N ALA A 33 -7.29 46.20 -30.71
CA ALA A 33 -5.85 46.38 -30.53
C ALA A 33 -5.11 45.06 -30.23
N ASN A 34 -4.05 44.83 -31.01
CA ASN A 34 -3.09 43.73 -30.97
C ASN A 34 -2.37 43.52 -29.62
N GLY A 35 -2.10 42.25 -29.29
CA GLY A 35 -1.12 41.84 -28.29
C GLY A 35 -0.87 40.33 -28.33
N THR A 36 0.27 39.91 -28.87
CA THR A 36 0.78 38.52 -28.89
C THR A 36 0.81 37.91 -27.49
N ARG A 37 -0.09 36.95 -27.21
CA ARG A 37 0.02 36.05 -26.05
C ARG A 37 0.86 34.83 -26.42
N SER A 38 1.85 34.52 -25.58
CA SER A 38 2.61 33.27 -25.68
C SER A 38 1.72 32.07 -25.35
N PHE A 39 1.70 31.06 -26.21
CA PHE A 39 0.99 29.81 -25.96
C PHE A 39 1.50 29.12 -24.68
N GLN A 40 0.72 29.16 -23.60
CA GLN A 40 0.88 28.29 -22.44
C GLN A 40 -0.16 27.16 -22.52
N PHE A 41 0.29 25.91 -22.41
CA PHE A 41 -0.58 24.71 -22.44
C PHE A 41 -1.68 24.72 -21.36
N GLN A 42 -1.50 25.51 -20.30
CA GLN A 42 -2.49 25.73 -19.23
C GLN A 42 -3.78 26.39 -19.74
N ASP A 43 -3.70 27.25 -20.76
CA ASP A 43 -4.86 27.99 -21.30
C ASP A 43 -5.79 27.09 -22.15
N VAL A 44 -5.29 25.98 -22.69
CA VAL A 44 -6.09 25.05 -23.50
C VAL A 44 -7.10 24.27 -22.64
N PHE A 45 -6.78 24.05 -21.36
CA PHE A 45 -7.65 23.38 -20.40
C PHE A 45 -8.43 24.35 -19.50
N SER A 46 -8.09 25.63 -19.52
CA SER A 46 -8.75 26.70 -18.77
C SER A 46 -9.78 27.41 -19.66
N ARG A 47 -10.74 26.66 -20.21
CA ARG A 47 -11.93 27.27 -20.78
C ARG A 47 -12.80 27.74 -19.61
N GLU A 48 -12.51 28.93 -19.09
CA GLU A 48 -13.44 29.66 -18.23
C GLU A 48 -14.79 29.70 -18.96
N SER A 49 -15.81 29.27 -18.25
CA SER A 49 -17.21 29.20 -18.64
C SER A 49 -17.64 30.45 -19.41
N GLU A 50 -17.78 30.33 -20.73
CA GLU A 50 -18.50 31.28 -21.60
C GLU A 50 -20.03 31.24 -21.39
N ASP A 51 -20.53 30.59 -20.33
CA ASP A 51 -21.93 30.67 -19.91
C ASP A 51 -22.11 31.82 -18.90
N SER A 52 -21.95 33.06 -19.37
CA SER A 52 -22.42 34.25 -18.66
C SER A 52 -23.93 34.46 -18.87
N ASP A 53 -24.73 33.42 -18.64
CA ASP A 53 -26.19 33.46 -18.74
C ASP A 53 -26.80 33.79 -17.38
N ASP A 54 -27.24 35.05 -17.24
CA ASP A 54 -28.13 35.60 -16.21
C ASP A 54 -27.99 35.03 -14.79
N MET A 55 -27.08 35.62 -14.02
CA MET A 55 -26.88 35.29 -12.61
C MET A 55 -28.05 35.86 -11.77
N THR A 56 -28.96 35.01 -11.32
CA THR A 56 -30.09 35.41 -10.46
C THR A 56 -29.60 35.75 -9.06
N THR A 57 -29.79 37.00 -8.64
CA THR A 57 -29.45 37.49 -7.30
C THR A 57 -30.72 37.65 -6.46
N LEU A 58 -30.71 37.11 -5.24
CA LEU A 58 -31.72 37.39 -4.22
C LEU A 58 -31.26 38.57 -3.38
N ILE A 59 -32.16 39.50 -3.09
CA ILE A 59 -31.90 40.61 -2.17
C ILE A 59 -32.85 40.46 -0.98
N ASP A 60 -32.28 40.35 0.22
CA ASP A 60 -33.03 40.36 1.48
C ASP A 60 -33.41 41.81 1.87
N LYS A 61 -34.39 41.99 2.74
CA LYS A 61 -34.88 43.28 3.28
C LYS A 61 -33.76 44.15 3.91
N LYS A 62 -32.63 43.54 4.27
CA LYS A 62 -31.42 44.22 4.75
C LYS A 62 -30.41 44.58 3.64
N ASP A 63 -30.82 44.55 2.37
CA ASP A 63 -29.99 44.76 1.17
C ASP A 63 -28.79 43.81 1.03
N ASN A 64 -28.88 42.62 1.65
CA ASN A 64 -27.89 41.58 1.45
C ASN A 64 -28.12 40.91 0.09
N VAL A 65 -27.12 40.95 -0.78
CA VAL A 65 -27.17 40.32 -2.10
C VAL A 65 -26.63 38.89 -2.01
N PHE A 66 -27.50 37.92 -2.29
CA PHE A 66 -27.15 36.51 -2.35
C PHE A 66 -27.17 36.02 -3.80
N VAL A 67 -26.06 35.45 -4.24
CA VAL A 67 -25.94 34.83 -5.57
C VAL A 67 -26.37 33.38 -5.48
N MET A 68 -27.40 32.98 -6.23
CA MET A 68 -27.75 31.56 -6.33
C MET A 68 -26.68 30.82 -7.16
N SER A 69 -25.72 30.16 -6.49
CA SER A 69 -24.63 29.45 -7.19
C SER A 69 -25.06 28.13 -7.84
N ASN A 70 -26.30 27.70 -7.67
CA ASN A 70 -26.78 26.44 -8.21
C ASN A 70 -28.16 26.62 -8.82
N LYS A 71 -28.20 26.88 -10.13
CA LYS A 71 -29.41 26.80 -10.94
C LYS A 71 -29.84 25.33 -10.87
N LYS A 72 -30.77 24.99 -9.98
CA LYS A 72 -31.41 23.65 -9.97
C LYS A 72 -32.09 23.48 -11.33
N SER A 73 -31.35 22.89 -12.26
CA SER A 73 -31.86 22.49 -13.56
C SER A 73 -33.11 21.64 -13.34
N LYS A 74 -34.13 21.84 -14.18
CA LYS A 74 -35.38 21.08 -14.16
C LYS A 74 -35.16 19.57 -14.44
N TYR A 75 -33.95 19.20 -14.88
CA TYR A 75 -33.51 17.85 -15.19
C TYR A 75 -32.20 17.53 -14.44
N PRO A 76 -31.94 16.26 -14.08
CA PRO A 76 -30.67 15.86 -13.50
C PRO A 76 -29.54 16.07 -14.52
N VAL A 77 -28.76 17.13 -14.36
CA VAL A 77 -27.53 17.38 -15.14
C VAL A 77 -26.37 16.71 -14.40
N LEU A 78 -25.61 15.87 -15.11
CA LEU A 78 -24.38 15.28 -14.58
C LEU A 78 -23.36 16.39 -14.33
N GLN A 79 -23.08 16.69 -13.06
CA GLN A 79 -21.98 17.57 -12.68
C GLN A 79 -20.69 16.76 -12.77
N VAL A 80 -19.86 17.05 -13.77
CA VAL A 80 -18.58 16.39 -14.00
C VAL A 80 -17.47 17.25 -13.39
N ASP A 81 -16.69 16.67 -12.48
CA ASP A 81 -15.45 17.29 -12.01
C ASP A 81 -14.33 17.01 -13.01
N LEU A 82 -14.16 17.92 -13.98
CA LEU A 82 -13.13 17.80 -15.01
C LEU A 82 -11.71 17.81 -14.43
N ARG A 83 -11.51 18.40 -13.24
CA ARG A 83 -10.19 18.46 -12.59
C ARG A 83 -9.78 17.08 -12.07
N LEU A 84 -10.70 16.40 -11.38
CA LEU A 84 -10.47 15.04 -10.93
C LEU A 84 -10.10 14.09 -12.08
N ILE A 85 -10.83 14.20 -13.20
CA ILE A 85 -10.57 13.38 -14.38
C ILE A 85 -9.18 13.70 -14.94
N SER A 86 -8.83 14.98 -15.07
CA SER A 86 -7.51 15.40 -15.52
C SER A 86 -6.39 14.87 -14.62
N ASP A 87 -6.52 15.02 -13.31
CA ASP A 87 -5.54 14.55 -12.34
C ASP A 87 -5.36 13.03 -12.42
N LEU A 88 -6.45 12.27 -12.51
CA LEU A 88 -6.40 10.81 -12.67
C LEU A 88 -5.72 10.39 -13.98
N VAL A 89 -6.02 11.08 -15.10
CA VAL A 89 -5.38 10.83 -16.40
C VAL A 89 -3.88 11.08 -16.31
N VAL A 90 -3.47 12.21 -15.74
CA VAL A 90 -2.05 12.56 -15.58
C VAL A 90 -1.33 11.51 -14.72
N VAL A 91 -1.93 11.08 -13.62
CA VAL A 91 -1.38 10.05 -12.73
C VAL A 91 -1.24 8.71 -13.45
N ILE A 92 -2.25 8.24 -14.17
CA ILE A 92 -2.21 6.93 -14.86
C ILE A 92 -1.21 6.95 -16.01
N VAL A 93 -1.26 7.98 -16.87
CA VAL A 93 -0.38 8.08 -18.04
C VAL A 93 1.08 8.15 -17.59
N SER A 94 1.36 8.93 -16.55
CA SER A 94 2.71 9.04 -16.03
C SER A 94 3.19 7.78 -15.32
N ALA A 95 2.34 7.11 -14.53
CA ALA A 95 2.65 5.82 -13.94
C ALA A 95 2.96 4.79 -15.04
N ALA A 96 2.20 4.78 -16.15
CA ALA A 96 2.48 3.91 -17.29
C ALA A 96 3.84 4.22 -17.92
N ILE A 97 4.14 5.49 -18.20
CA ILE A 97 5.45 5.91 -18.74
C ILE A 97 6.59 5.53 -17.78
N GLY A 98 6.46 5.85 -16.49
CA GLY A 98 7.43 5.52 -15.45
C GLY A 98 7.65 4.01 -15.33
N GLY A 99 6.58 3.23 -15.38
CA GLY A 99 6.63 1.77 -15.38
C GLY A 99 7.35 1.19 -16.59
N ILE A 100 7.09 1.72 -17.80
CA ILE A 100 7.80 1.35 -19.03
C ILE A 100 9.29 1.66 -18.90
N VAL A 101 9.64 2.88 -18.48
CA VAL A 101 11.03 3.30 -18.28
C VAL A 101 11.74 2.41 -17.26
N SER A 102 11.09 2.13 -16.12
CA SER A 102 11.63 1.25 -15.08
C SER A 102 11.88 -0.17 -15.62
N SER A 103 10.91 -0.72 -16.35
CA SER A 103 11.03 -2.04 -16.98
C SER A 103 12.18 -2.10 -17.99
N CYS A 104 12.34 -1.06 -18.82
CA CYS A 104 13.46 -0.94 -19.77
C CYS A 104 14.83 -0.88 -19.08
N LEU A 105 14.89 -0.31 -17.87
CA LEU A 105 16.11 -0.26 -17.04
C LEU A 105 16.34 -1.56 -16.24
N GLY A 106 15.48 -2.57 -16.38
CA GLY A 106 15.55 -3.81 -15.61
C GLY A 106 15.16 -3.66 -14.13
N GLN A 107 14.42 -2.59 -13.80
CA GLN A 107 13.94 -2.29 -12.46
C GLN A 107 12.47 -2.73 -12.30
N PRO A 108 11.99 -2.98 -11.06
CA PRO A 108 10.58 -3.29 -10.81
C PRO A 108 9.66 -2.15 -11.25
N VAL A 109 8.49 -2.47 -11.83
CA VAL A 109 7.52 -1.46 -12.31
C VAL A 109 7.02 -0.51 -11.21
N ILE A 110 6.94 -1.01 -9.97
CA ILE A 110 6.57 -0.28 -8.75
C ILE A 110 7.47 0.95 -8.53
N VAL A 111 8.77 0.82 -8.80
CA VAL A 111 9.73 1.93 -8.73
C VAL A 111 9.34 3.03 -9.73
N GLY A 112 8.91 2.64 -10.93
CA GLY A 112 8.44 3.55 -11.95
C GLY A 112 7.19 4.32 -11.53
N TYR A 113 6.22 3.65 -10.90
CA TYR A 113 5.00 4.29 -10.40
C TYR A 113 5.31 5.32 -9.31
N LEU A 114 6.18 4.98 -8.36
CA LEU A 114 6.60 5.89 -7.29
C LEU A 114 7.34 7.12 -7.83
N LEU A 115 8.28 6.93 -8.75
CA LEU A 115 9.06 8.03 -9.35
C LEU A 115 8.16 8.93 -10.20
N ALA A 116 7.25 8.36 -10.99
CA ALA A 116 6.28 9.12 -11.77
C ALA A 116 5.42 10.03 -10.87
N GLY A 117 4.89 9.46 -9.78
CA GLY A 117 4.15 10.20 -8.77
C GLY A 117 4.96 11.33 -8.15
N SER A 118 6.22 11.08 -7.77
CA SER A 118 7.09 12.09 -7.16
C SER A 118 7.45 13.23 -8.12
N ILE A 119 7.58 12.93 -9.41
CA ILE A 119 7.83 13.94 -10.45
C ILE A 119 6.60 14.83 -10.67
N ILE A 120 5.39 14.27 -10.66
CA ILE A 120 4.16 15.02 -11.00
C ILE A 120 3.50 15.67 -9.80
N GLY A 121 3.74 15.11 -8.61
CA GLY A 121 3.26 15.64 -7.35
C GLY A 121 3.76 17.05 -7.03
N PRO A 122 3.27 17.63 -5.93
CA PRO A 122 3.56 19.01 -5.55
C PRO A 122 5.05 19.28 -5.25
N GLY A 123 5.80 18.23 -4.94
CA GLY A 123 7.25 18.28 -4.74
C GLY A 123 8.10 18.28 -6.02
N GLY A 124 7.48 18.07 -7.19
CA GLY A 124 8.14 18.05 -8.50
C GLY A 124 7.59 19.15 -9.42
N LEU A 125 6.87 18.75 -10.46
CA LEU A 125 6.34 19.60 -11.52
C LEU A 125 5.00 20.27 -11.16
N LYS A 126 4.37 19.90 -10.02
CA LYS A 126 3.10 20.47 -9.54
C LYS A 126 1.96 20.40 -10.57
N PHE A 127 1.89 19.32 -11.32
CA PHE A 127 0.81 19.12 -12.29
C PHE A 127 -0.54 18.80 -11.62
N ILE A 128 -0.52 18.23 -10.42
CA ILE A 128 -1.71 17.86 -9.64
C ILE A 128 -2.01 18.96 -8.63
N SER A 129 -3.25 19.44 -8.64
CA SER A 129 -3.71 20.51 -7.75
C SER A 129 -4.51 19.99 -6.55
N GLU A 130 -5.22 18.86 -6.68
CA GLU A 130 -6.11 18.32 -5.64
C GLU A 130 -5.71 16.90 -5.18
N MET A 131 -4.65 16.83 -4.35
CA MET A 131 -4.09 15.59 -3.79
C MET A 131 -5.15 14.71 -3.09
N VAL A 132 -6.07 15.32 -2.33
CA VAL A 132 -7.01 14.59 -1.46
C VAL A 132 -7.95 13.70 -2.27
N GLN A 133 -8.41 14.15 -3.43
CA GLN A 133 -9.33 13.37 -4.25
C GLN A 133 -8.60 12.16 -4.89
N VAL A 134 -7.38 12.39 -5.39
CA VAL A 134 -6.52 11.33 -5.94
C VAL A 134 -6.18 10.29 -4.86
N GLU A 135 -5.83 10.72 -3.65
CA GLU A 135 -5.57 9.85 -2.50
C GLU A 135 -6.78 8.99 -2.13
N THR A 136 -7.99 9.57 -2.20
CA THR A 136 -9.24 8.84 -1.93
C THR A 136 -9.44 7.72 -2.96
N PHE A 137 -9.19 7.98 -4.24
CA PHE A 137 -9.24 6.93 -5.27
C PHE A 137 -8.12 5.90 -5.11
N ALA A 138 -6.92 6.34 -4.75
CA ALA A 138 -5.78 5.47 -4.45
C ALA A 138 -6.04 4.51 -3.28
N GLN A 139 -6.92 4.87 -2.34
CA GLN A 139 -7.29 3.99 -1.23
C GLN A 139 -7.96 2.68 -1.71
N PHE A 140 -8.67 2.70 -2.85
CA PHE A 140 -9.16 1.45 -3.46
C PHE A 140 -8.02 0.54 -3.90
N GLY A 141 -6.86 1.09 -4.26
CA GLY A 141 -5.65 0.32 -4.55
C GLY A 141 -5.17 -0.48 -3.37
N VAL A 142 -5.17 0.12 -2.19
CA VAL A 142 -4.87 -0.60 -0.96
C VAL A 142 -5.85 -1.75 -0.72
N VAL A 143 -7.15 -1.46 -0.86
CA VAL A 143 -8.22 -2.44 -0.64
C VAL A 143 -8.07 -3.64 -1.57
N PHE A 144 -7.89 -3.42 -2.88
CA PHE A 144 -7.73 -4.52 -3.82
C PHE A 144 -6.39 -5.25 -3.70
N LEU A 145 -5.33 -4.53 -3.32
CA LEU A 145 -4.01 -5.10 -3.07
C LEU A 145 -4.04 -6.06 -1.87
N LEU A 146 -4.66 -5.66 -0.77
CA LEU A 146 -4.79 -6.48 0.44
C LEU A 146 -5.82 -7.60 0.27
N PHE A 147 -6.86 -7.39 -0.53
CA PHE A 147 -7.78 -8.45 -0.90
C PHE A 147 -7.08 -9.56 -1.70
N ALA A 148 -6.27 -9.19 -2.70
CA ALA A 148 -5.50 -10.16 -3.46
C ALA A 148 -4.47 -10.89 -2.59
N LEU A 149 -3.79 -10.17 -1.70
CA LEU A 149 -2.88 -10.79 -0.72
C LEU A 149 -3.65 -11.78 0.18
N GLY A 150 -4.86 -11.43 0.62
CA GLY A 150 -5.75 -12.34 1.34
C GLY A 150 -6.16 -13.57 0.54
N LEU A 151 -6.37 -13.45 -0.79
CA LEU A 151 -6.67 -14.59 -1.67
C LEU A 151 -5.48 -15.53 -1.83
N GLU A 152 -4.26 -14.98 -1.85
CA GLU A 152 -3.02 -15.75 -1.95
C GLU A 152 -2.69 -16.50 -0.64
N PHE A 153 -3.23 -16.05 0.50
CA PHE A 153 -3.11 -16.71 1.80
C PHE A 153 -3.63 -18.15 1.73
N SER A 154 -2.75 -19.12 1.96
CA SER A 154 -3.15 -20.53 2.00
C SER A 154 -2.50 -21.22 3.18
N LEU A 155 -3.33 -21.72 4.09
CA LEU A 155 -2.89 -22.58 5.20
C LEU A 155 -2.17 -23.83 4.67
N THR A 156 -2.56 -24.33 3.50
CA THR A 156 -1.91 -25.46 2.85
C THR A 156 -0.51 -25.09 2.38
N LYS A 157 -0.34 -23.93 1.71
CA LYS A 157 1.01 -23.42 1.35
C LYS A 157 1.87 -23.21 2.58
N LEU A 158 1.28 -22.70 3.68
CA LEU A 158 1.99 -22.44 4.93
C LEU A 158 2.47 -23.73 5.63
N LYS A 159 1.70 -24.82 5.55
CA LYS A 159 2.13 -26.13 6.06
C LYS A 159 3.29 -26.74 5.27
N VAL A 160 3.39 -26.41 3.98
CA VAL A 160 4.40 -26.96 3.07
C VAL A 160 5.77 -26.27 3.22
N VAL A 161 5.81 -24.99 3.57
CA VAL A 161 7.05 -24.18 3.61
C VAL A 161 8.00 -24.49 4.79
N GLY A 162 7.68 -25.52 5.58
CA GLY A 162 8.52 -26.03 6.65
C GLY A 162 8.53 -25.17 7.92
N PRO A 163 8.94 -25.75 9.07
CA PRO A 163 8.90 -25.06 10.36
C PRO A 163 9.79 -23.81 10.40
N VAL A 164 10.88 -23.79 9.62
CA VAL A 164 11.84 -22.68 9.60
C VAL A 164 11.26 -21.44 8.93
N ALA A 165 10.41 -21.59 7.91
CA ALA A 165 9.73 -20.45 7.32
C ALA A 165 8.76 -19.80 8.32
N VAL A 166 7.98 -20.60 9.05
CA VAL A 166 6.95 -20.11 9.97
C VAL A 166 7.56 -19.59 11.28
N PHE A 167 8.25 -20.45 12.02
CA PHE A 167 8.84 -20.07 13.31
C PHE A 167 10.03 -19.14 13.12
N GLY A 168 10.86 -19.40 12.11
CA GLY A 168 11.95 -18.49 11.76
C GLY A 168 11.39 -17.14 11.37
N GLY A 169 10.43 -17.08 10.43
CA GLY A 169 9.71 -15.86 10.02
C GLY A 169 9.13 -15.06 11.18
N MET A 170 8.43 -15.73 12.09
CA MET A 170 7.86 -15.10 13.28
C MET A 170 8.96 -14.53 14.18
N LEU A 171 10.04 -15.30 14.40
CA LEU A 171 11.16 -14.90 15.23
C LEU A 171 11.88 -13.67 14.66
N GLN A 172 12.04 -13.55 13.34
CA GLN A 172 12.64 -12.36 12.71
C GLN A 172 11.80 -11.11 13.00
N ILE A 173 10.48 -11.17 12.81
CA ILE A 173 9.57 -10.04 13.07
C ILE A 173 9.68 -9.60 14.53
N ILE A 174 9.67 -10.56 15.47
CA ILE A 174 9.77 -10.27 16.91
C ILE A 174 11.13 -9.65 17.25
N ILE A 175 12.24 -10.20 16.72
CA ILE A 175 13.58 -9.65 16.95
C ILE A 175 13.67 -8.22 16.42
N PHE A 176 13.13 -7.95 15.23
CA PHE A 176 13.10 -6.61 14.66
C PHE A 176 12.27 -5.63 15.49
N MET A 177 11.08 -6.03 15.92
CA MET A 177 10.26 -5.26 16.85
C MET A 177 11.01 -4.93 18.13
N PHE A 178 11.73 -5.90 18.70
CA PHE A 178 12.50 -5.70 19.93
C PHE A 178 13.70 -4.76 19.73
N LEU A 179 14.48 -4.96 18.66
CA LEU A 179 15.63 -4.09 18.33
C LEU A 179 15.18 -2.65 18.10
N CYS A 180 14.14 -2.44 17.29
CA CYS A 180 13.63 -1.10 16.99
C CYS A 180 12.97 -0.45 18.22
N CYS A 181 12.29 -1.22 19.07
CA CYS A 181 11.76 -0.77 20.34
C CYS A 181 12.89 -0.25 21.27
N ILE A 182 13.98 -1.01 21.43
CA ILE A 182 15.14 -0.55 22.21
C ILE A 182 15.72 0.73 21.61
N THR A 183 15.92 0.79 20.30
CA THR A 183 16.45 2.01 19.68
C THR A 183 15.52 3.21 19.86
N ALA A 184 14.20 3.00 19.82
CA ALA A 184 13.23 4.06 20.06
C ALA A 184 13.33 4.58 21.51
N MET A 185 13.42 3.68 22.50
CA MET A 185 13.62 4.07 23.90
C MET A 185 14.91 4.86 24.12
N LEU A 186 16.02 4.44 23.47
CA LEU A 186 17.30 5.14 23.55
C LEU A 186 17.25 6.53 22.90
N CYS A 187 16.47 6.69 21.84
CA CYS A 187 16.27 7.97 21.15
C CYS A 187 15.18 8.85 21.78
N GLY A 188 14.51 8.41 22.84
CA GLY A 188 13.41 9.12 23.48
C GLY A 188 12.12 9.14 22.66
N ALA A 189 11.97 8.24 21.69
CA ALA A 189 10.76 8.05 20.89
C ALA A 189 9.75 7.13 21.59
N ASN A 190 8.51 7.13 21.12
CA ASN A 190 7.45 6.30 21.70
C ASN A 190 7.71 4.81 21.46
N LEU A 191 7.39 3.99 22.46
CA LEU A 191 7.56 2.53 22.37
C LEU A 191 6.69 1.91 21.27
N SER A 192 5.49 2.44 21.07
CA SER A 192 4.57 2.02 19.99
C SER A 192 5.12 2.34 18.60
N GLU A 193 5.78 3.49 18.43
CA GLU A 193 6.48 3.87 17.19
C GLU A 193 7.64 2.90 16.93
N GLY A 194 8.47 2.59 17.93
CA GLY A 194 9.57 1.63 17.80
C GLY A 194 9.11 0.21 17.43
N VAL A 195 8.02 -0.27 18.05
CA VAL A 195 7.41 -1.56 17.71
C VAL A 195 6.89 -1.56 16.27
N PHE A 196 6.20 -0.50 15.85
CA PHE A 196 5.73 -0.38 14.48
C PHE A 196 6.89 -0.37 13.48
N VAL A 197 7.92 0.45 13.72
CA VAL A 197 9.09 0.55 12.84
C VAL A 197 9.78 -0.80 12.71
N GLY A 198 9.92 -1.56 13.79
CA GLY A 198 10.50 -2.90 13.73
C GLY A 198 9.66 -3.87 12.89
N ALA A 199 8.35 -3.91 13.12
CA ALA A 199 7.44 -4.72 12.31
C ALA A 199 7.50 -4.33 10.83
N PHE A 200 7.47 -3.03 10.54
CA PHE A 200 7.58 -2.45 9.21
C PHE A 200 8.89 -2.86 8.51
N LEU A 201 10.04 -2.68 9.16
CA LEU A 201 11.36 -3.01 8.58
C LEU A 201 11.55 -4.52 8.37
N SER A 202 10.88 -5.36 9.17
CA SER A 202 10.98 -6.81 9.03
C SER A 202 10.38 -7.35 7.72
N MET A 203 9.43 -6.64 7.12
CA MET A 203 8.74 -7.04 5.89
C MET A 203 9.66 -6.99 4.68
N SER A 204 9.60 -7.99 3.80
CA SER A 204 10.46 -8.11 2.61
C SER A 204 9.66 -8.13 1.30
N SER A 205 10.32 -7.93 0.16
CA SER A 205 9.64 -7.85 -1.14
C SER A 205 9.50 -9.22 -1.80
N THR A 206 8.28 -9.78 -1.81
CA THR A 206 8.03 -11.10 -2.40
C THR A 206 8.17 -11.09 -3.93
N ALA A 207 7.48 -10.18 -4.61
CA ALA A 207 7.45 -10.14 -6.07
C ALA A 207 8.86 -9.99 -6.69
N VAL A 208 9.70 -9.14 -6.10
CA VAL A 208 11.05 -8.90 -6.59
C VAL A 208 11.96 -10.11 -6.33
N VAL A 209 11.95 -10.66 -5.11
CA VAL A 209 12.82 -11.78 -4.73
C VAL A 209 12.46 -13.07 -5.48
N VAL A 210 11.17 -13.38 -5.60
CA VAL A 210 10.69 -14.57 -6.34
C VAL A 210 11.11 -14.49 -7.80
N LYS A 211 10.97 -13.32 -8.44
CA LYS A 211 11.40 -13.12 -9.83
C LYS A 211 12.90 -13.42 -10.00
N PHE A 212 13.74 -12.93 -9.09
CA PHE A 212 15.18 -13.21 -9.14
C PHE A 212 15.53 -14.69 -8.90
N LEU A 213 14.83 -15.37 -7.99
CA LEU A 213 15.04 -16.80 -7.74
C LEU A 213 14.65 -17.65 -8.96
N VAL A 214 13.54 -17.31 -9.62
CA VAL A 214 13.08 -18.00 -10.84
C VAL A 214 14.03 -17.75 -12.00
N GLU A 215 14.44 -16.50 -12.24
CA GLU A 215 15.37 -16.14 -13.34
C GLU A 215 16.74 -16.81 -13.20
N ARG A 216 17.16 -17.10 -11.95
CA ARG A 216 18.40 -17.83 -11.65
C ARG A 216 18.23 -19.36 -11.54
N ASN A 217 17.03 -19.89 -11.75
CA ASN A 217 16.70 -21.31 -11.50
C ASN A 217 17.00 -21.80 -10.07
N ASN A 218 17.01 -20.89 -9.10
CA ASN A 218 17.33 -21.18 -7.69
C ASN A 218 16.10 -21.40 -6.80
N SER A 219 14.88 -21.29 -7.34
CA SER A 219 13.64 -21.44 -6.57
C SER A 219 13.51 -22.82 -5.88
N ASN A 220 14.07 -23.87 -6.48
CA ASN A 220 14.03 -25.23 -5.93
C ASN A 220 15.23 -25.55 -5.02
N ALA A 221 16.24 -24.68 -4.95
CA ALA A 221 17.37 -24.87 -4.05
C ALA A 221 16.92 -24.64 -2.59
N LEU A 222 17.64 -25.24 -1.63
CA LEU A 222 17.32 -25.13 -0.20
C LEU A 222 17.17 -23.66 0.26
N HIS A 223 18.12 -22.79 -0.11
CA HIS A 223 18.03 -21.35 0.19
C HIS A 223 16.80 -20.70 -0.46
N GLY A 224 16.46 -21.07 -1.70
CA GLY A 224 15.29 -20.57 -2.40
C GLY A 224 13.98 -20.96 -1.72
N GLN A 225 13.84 -22.22 -1.31
CA GLN A 225 12.66 -22.71 -0.59
C GLN A 225 12.47 -22.03 0.76
N VAL A 226 13.56 -21.86 1.54
CA VAL A 226 13.51 -21.14 2.83
C VAL A 226 13.15 -19.67 2.63
N THR A 227 13.73 -19.01 1.63
CA THR A 227 13.43 -17.62 1.29
C THR A 227 11.96 -17.45 0.87
N ILE A 228 11.48 -18.25 -0.08
CA ILE A 228 10.09 -18.20 -0.56
C ILE A 228 9.12 -18.51 0.59
N GLY A 229 9.44 -19.51 1.41
CA GLY A 229 8.63 -19.85 2.56
C GLY A 229 8.52 -18.72 3.58
N THR A 230 9.64 -18.07 3.88
CA THR A 230 9.67 -16.91 4.77
C THR A 230 8.86 -15.75 4.19
N LEU A 231 8.96 -15.49 2.88
CA LEU A 231 8.19 -14.44 2.19
C LEU A 231 6.69 -14.69 2.29
N ILE A 232 6.25 -15.91 2.00
CA ILE A 232 4.83 -16.29 2.13
C ILE A 232 4.35 -16.03 3.56
N PHE A 233 5.13 -16.41 4.58
CA PHE A 233 4.78 -16.13 5.97
C PHE A 233 4.72 -14.63 6.28
N GLN A 234 5.68 -13.84 5.79
CA GLN A 234 5.70 -12.38 5.99
C GLN A 234 4.49 -11.71 5.35
N ASP A 235 4.13 -12.07 4.12
CA ASP A 235 2.93 -11.56 3.46
C ASP A 235 1.67 -11.90 4.27
N CYS A 236 1.56 -13.13 4.77
CA CYS A 236 0.48 -13.52 5.68
C CYS A 236 0.45 -12.65 6.96
N ALA A 237 1.62 -12.32 7.50
CA ALA A 237 1.75 -11.50 8.70
C ALA A 237 1.37 -10.03 8.47
N VAL A 238 1.47 -9.50 7.25
CA VAL A 238 1.04 -8.12 6.92
C VAL A 238 -0.42 -7.89 7.32
N GLY A 239 -1.32 -8.81 6.97
CA GLY A 239 -2.73 -8.70 7.34
C GLY A 239 -2.98 -8.68 8.86
N LEU A 240 -2.19 -9.47 9.61
CA LEU A 240 -2.22 -9.45 11.07
C LEU A 240 -1.67 -8.14 11.63
N LEU A 241 -0.62 -7.58 11.03
CA LEU A 241 -0.08 -6.28 11.43
C LEU A 241 -1.10 -5.16 11.23
N PHE A 242 -1.87 -5.15 10.15
CA PHE A 242 -2.98 -4.21 9.97
C PHE A 242 -4.03 -4.32 11.08
N ALA A 243 -4.34 -5.55 11.51
CA ALA A 243 -5.24 -5.76 12.64
C ALA A 243 -4.68 -5.15 13.93
N LEU A 244 -3.35 -5.19 14.12
CA LEU A 244 -2.68 -4.68 15.31
C LEU A 244 -2.44 -3.16 15.29
N LEU A 245 -2.42 -2.50 14.12
CA LEU A 245 -2.11 -1.07 14.03
C LEU A 245 -2.97 -0.14 14.92
N PRO A 246 -4.31 -0.29 14.98
CA PRO A 246 -5.13 0.59 15.81
C PRO A 246 -4.86 0.42 17.31
N PHE A 247 -4.30 -0.72 17.73
CA PHE A 247 -3.88 -0.98 19.10
C PHE A 247 -2.60 -0.23 19.46
N LEU A 248 -1.68 -0.04 18.49
CA LEU A 248 -0.43 0.68 18.71
C LEU A 248 -0.63 2.21 18.73
N GLY A 249 -1.64 2.73 18.02
CA GLY A 249 -1.94 4.17 17.96
C GLY A 249 -2.74 4.73 19.14
N GLY A 250 -3.09 3.91 20.14
CA GLY A 250 -3.94 4.31 21.26
C GLY A 250 -3.21 5.19 22.29
N ASP A 251 -3.35 6.50 22.19
CA ASP A 251 -2.73 7.49 23.08
C ASP A 251 -3.59 7.76 24.33
N SER A 252 -3.78 6.74 25.17
CA SER A 252 -4.55 6.90 26.42
C SER A 252 -3.86 6.23 27.59
N GLY A 253 -3.78 6.94 28.72
CA GLY A 253 -3.10 6.50 29.94
C GLY A 253 -3.52 5.10 30.39
N LEU A 254 -2.64 4.41 31.14
CA LEU A 254 -2.67 2.95 31.39
C LEU A 254 -4.08 2.34 31.61
N LEU A 255 -4.93 2.93 32.45
CA LEU A 255 -6.29 2.41 32.72
C LEU A 255 -7.28 2.62 31.56
N GLN A 256 -7.29 3.81 30.95
CA GLN A 256 -8.17 4.11 29.81
C GLN A 256 -7.70 3.37 28.54
N GLY A 257 -6.38 3.25 28.38
CA GLY A 257 -5.72 2.44 27.36
C GLY A 257 -6.13 0.98 27.47
N MET A 258 -6.06 0.37 28.65
CA MET A 258 -6.47 -1.03 28.85
C MET A 258 -7.94 -1.29 28.48
N ILE A 259 -8.86 -0.38 28.84
CA ILE A 259 -10.29 -0.52 28.51
C ILE A 259 -10.53 -0.36 27.01
N SER A 260 -9.91 0.65 26.38
CA SER A 260 -10.00 0.89 24.94
C SER A 260 -9.40 -0.27 24.13
N MET A 261 -8.24 -0.77 24.56
CA MET A 261 -7.55 -1.92 23.99
C MET A 261 -8.39 -3.19 24.10
N GLY A 262 -8.98 -3.45 25.28
CA GLY A 262 -9.86 -4.60 25.50
C GLY A 262 -11.10 -4.56 24.62
N LYS A 263 -11.71 -3.39 24.45
CA LYS A 263 -12.85 -3.20 23.54
C LYS A 263 -12.46 -3.47 22.08
N LEU A 264 -11.35 -2.89 21.62
CA LEU A 264 -10.86 -3.08 20.24
C LEU A 264 -10.51 -4.56 19.98
N LEU A 265 -9.93 -5.25 20.97
CA LEU A 265 -9.56 -6.68 20.86
C LEU A 265 -10.80 -7.57 20.81
N LEU A 266 -11.82 -7.22 21.59
CA LEU A 266 -13.12 -7.90 21.55
C LEU A 266 -13.80 -7.70 20.19
N VAL A 267 -13.83 -6.45 19.67
CA VAL A 267 -14.41 -6.16 18.35
C VAL A 267 -13.67 -6.90 17.24
N LEU A 268 -12.33 -6.90 17.29
CA LEU A 268 -11.50 -7.64 16.33
C LEU A 268 -11.79 -9.15 16.40
N SER A 269 -11.82 -9.72 17.60
CA SER A 269 -12.12 -11.14 17.81
C SER A 269 -13.53 -11.51 17.33
N MET A 270 -14.52 -10.69 17.63
CA MET A 270 -15.89 -10.85 17.13
C MET A 270 -15.96 -10.76 15.60
N TYR A 271 -15.25 -9.80 15.00
CA TYR A 271 -15.19 -9.65 13.55
C TYR A 271 -14.55 -10.87 12.88
N LEU A 272 -13.40 -11.33 13.37
CA LEU A 272 -12.70 -12.51 12.83
C LEU A 272 -13.51 -13.80 13.01
N THR A 273 -14.16 -13.98 14.17
CA THR A 273 -15.03 -15.15 14.40
C THR A 273 -16.25 -15.12 13.49
N ALA A 274 -16.91 -13.98 13.34
CA ALA A 274 -18.04 -13.82 12.42
C ALA A 274 -17.61 -14.08 10.96
N ALA A 275 -16.47 -13.52 10.54
CA ALA A 275 -15.89 -13.76 9.21
C ALA A 275 -15.56 -15.25 8.99
N SER A 276 -15.00 -15.93 10.01
CA SER A 276 -14.71 -17.36 9.93
C SER A 276 -15.97 -18.21 9.78
N VAL A 277 -17.05 -17.88 10.52
CA VAL A 277 -18.35 -18.56 10.38
C VAL A 277 -18.95 -18.32 9.01
N LEU A 278 -18.87 -17.09 8.50
CA LEU A 278 -19.38 -16.72 7.17
C LEU A 278 -18.59 -17.40 6.05
N SER A 279 -17.27 -17.55 6.21
CA SER A 279 -16.38 -18.28 5.29
C SER A 279 -16.74 -19.76 5.20
N TRP A 280 -17.11 -20.40 6.32
CA TRP A 280 -17.47 -21.82 6.29
C TRP A 280 -18.84 -22.09 5.68
N SER A 281 -19.83 -21.21 5.92
CA SER A 281 -21.23 -21.49 5.54
C SER A 281 -21.70 -20.80 4.26
N PHE A 282 -21.39 -19.50 4.09
CA PHE A 282 -21.97 -18.66 3.04
C PHE A 282 -21.07 -18.57 1.81
N VAL A 283 -19.77 -18.31 2.00
CA VAL A 283 -18.83 -18.02 0.90
C VAL A 283 -18.78 -19.14 -0.15
N PRO A 284 -18.66 -20.44 0.19
CA PRO A 284 -18.60 -21.51 -0.81
C PRO A 284 -19.89 -21.62 -1.63
N ARG A 285 -21.05 -21.41 -0.98
CA ARG A 285 -22.36 -21.42 -1.64
C ARG A 285 -22.52 -20.23 -2.58
N PHE A 286 -22.14 -19.05 -2.11
CA PHE A 286 -22.17 -17.82 -2.89
C PHE A 286 -21.28 -17.93 -4.13
N LEU A 287 -20.02 -18.37 -3.97
CA LEU A 287 -19.09 -18.54 -5.08
C LEU A 287 -19.58 -19.56 -6.10
N LYS A 288 -20.09 -20.72 -5.64
CA LYS A 288 -20.65 -21.73 -6.54
C LYS A 288 -21.85 -21.21 -7.33
N LEU A 289 -22.73 -20.45 -6.68
CA LEU A 289 -23.88 -19.83 -7.33
C LEU A 289 -23.44 -18.78 -8.35
N MET A 290 -22.47 -17.92 -8.01
CA MET A 290 -21.92 -16.94 -8.95
C MET A 290 -21.28 -17.60 -10.17
N ILE A 291 -20.50 -18.66 -9.99
CA ILE A 291 -19.90 -19.41 -11.11
C ILE A 291 -20.99 -20.03 -12.00
N GLN A 292 -22.04 -20.61 -11.41
CA GLN A 292 -23.15 -21.19 -12.17
C GLN A 292 -23.91 -20.13 -13.00
N LEU A 293 -24.12 -18.94 -12.45
CA LEU A 293 -24.80 -17.84 -13.14
C LEU A 293 -23.89 -17.12 -14.15
N SER A 294 -22.58 -17.15 -13.94
CA SER A 294 -21.57 -16.47 -14.76
C SER A 294 -21.07 -17.32 -15.94
N SER A 295 -21.67 -18.49 -16.18
CA SER A 295 -21.23 -19.52 -17.15
C SER A 295 -20.98 -19.03 -18.59
N GLN A 296 -21.52 -17.87 -18.97
CA GLN A 296 -21.27 -17.27 -20.30
C GLN A 296 -20.35 -16.03 -20.30
N THR A 297 -20.24 -15.29 -19.19
CA THR A 297 -19.45 -14.05 -19.10
C THR A 297 -18.88 -13.91 -17.69
N ASN A 298 -17.55 -13.83 -17.53
CA ASN A 298 -16.87 -13.66 -16.23
C ASN A 298 -17.14 -12.32 -15.54
N GLU A 299 -17.80 -11.37 -16.23
CA GLU A 299 -18.09 -10.01 -15.76
C GLU A 299 -18.90 -10.00 -14.46
N LEU A 300 -19.96 -10.82 -14.38
CA LEU A 300 -20.82 -10.89 -13.20
C LEU A 300 -20.06 -11.43 -11.99
N TYR A 301 -19.25 -12.47 -12.20
CA TYR A 301 -18.40 -13.02 -11.15
C TYR A 301 -17.40 -11.98 -10.66
N GLN A 302 -16.67 -11.31 -11.56
CA GLN A 302 -15.71 -10.26 -11.20
C GLN A 302 -16.37 -9.14 -10.39
N LEU A 303 -17.54 -8.64 -10.82
CA LEU A 303 -18.30 -7.62 -10.10
C LEU A 303 -18.73 -8.11 -8.71
N ALA A 304 -19.20 -9.35 -8.59
CA ALA A 304 -19.60 -9.94 -7.32
C ALA A 304 -18.43 -10.04 -6.33
N MET A 305 -17.23 -10.41 -6.82
CA MET A 305 -16.02 -10.49 -5.99
C MET A 305 -15.54 -9.13 -5.52
N VAL A 306 -15.57 -8.12 -6.40
CA VAL A 306 -15.28 -6.73 -6.04
C VAL A 306 -16.29 -6.21 -5.02
N ALA A 307 -17.59 -6.45 -5.24
CA ALA A 307 -18.63 -6.04 -4.31
C ALA A 307 -18.47 -6.70 -2.93
N PHE A 308 -18.15 -8.00 -2.89
CA PHE A 308 -17.88 -8.72 -1.64
C PHE A 308 -16.67 -8.14 -0.90
N CYS A 309 -15.58 -7.87 -1.60
CA CYS A 309 -14.39 -7.21 -1.06
C CYS A 309 -14.73 -5.84 -0.43
N LEU A 310 -15.41 -4.98 -1.19
CA LEU A 310 -15.78 -3.64 -0.74
C LEU A 310 -16.78 -3.66 0.43
N LEU A 311 -17.74 -4.59 0.42
CA LEU A 311 -18.71 -4.76 1.50
C LEU A 311 -18.02 -5.17 2.80
N SER A 312 -17.07 -6.10 2.72
CA SER A 312 -16.28 -6.54 3.88
C SER A 312 -15.38 -5.42 4.41
N ALA A 313 -14.70 -4.68 3.52
CA ALA A 313 -13.91 -3.52 3.88
C ALA A 313 -14.76 -2.47 4.61
N TRP A 314 -15.92 -2.11 4.03
CA TRP A 314 -16.85 -1.15 4.61
C TRP A 314 -17.42 -1.61 5.96
N CYS A 315 -17.73 -2.90 6.11
CA CYS A 315 -18.16 -3.48 7.38
C CYS A 315 -17.09 -3.34 8.47
N SER A 316 -15.83 -3.63 8.12
CA SER A 316 -14.68 -3.50 9.03
C SER A 316 -14.44 -2.04 9.47
N ASP A 317 -14.55 -1.10 8.53
CA ASP A 317 -14.43 0.34 8.81
C ASP A 317 -15.55 0.83 9.74
N LYS A 318 -16.81 0.38 9.53
CA LYS A 318 -17.94 0.68 10.42
C LYS A 318 -17.75 0.17 11.84
N LEU A 319 -16.98 -0.91 12.03
CA LEU A 319 -16.63 -1.45 13.33
C LEU A 319 -15.44 -0.71 13.99
N GLY A 320 -14.86 0.29 13.31
CA GLY A 320 -13.72 1.06 13.82
C GLY A 320 -12.39 0.33 13.70
N LEU A 321 -12.29 -0.66 12.81
CA LEU A 321 -11.05 -1.37 12.52
C LEU A 321 -10.30 -0.64 11.39
N SER A 322 -10.36 -1.17 10.16
CA SER A 322 -9.75 -0.54 8.99
C SER A 322 -10.32 -1.14 7.70
N LEU A 323 -10.36 -0.36 6.61
CA LEU A 323 -10.74 -0.86 5.29
C LEU A 323 -9.78 -1.96 4.83
N GLU A 324 -8.51 -1.78 5.15
CA GLU A 324 -7.38 -2.67 4.88
C GLU A 324 -7.61 -4.06 5.46
N LEU A 325 -7.90 -4.13 6.77
CA LEU A 325 -8.19 -5.39 7.44
C LEU A 325 -9.41 -6.09 6.85
N GLY A 326 -10.49 -5.34 6.58
CA GLY A 326 -11.71 -5.95 6.04
C GLY A 326 -11.54 -6.51 4.64
N SER A 327 -10.74 -5.84 3.80
CA SER A 327 -10.37 -6.32 2.48
C SER A 327 -9.48 -7.57 2.53
N PHE A 328 -8.48 -7.59 3.42
CA PHE A 328 -7.63 -8.76 3.64
C PHE A 328 -8.45 -9.97 4.12
N VAL A 329 -9.31 -9.77 5.13
CA VAL A 329 -10.18 -10.84 5.66
C VAL A 329 -11.11 -11.36 4.58
N ALA A 330 -11.68 -10.50 3.72
CA ALA A 330 -12.49 -10.95 2.59
C ALA A 330 -11.70 -11.92 1.68
N GLY A 331 -10.44 -11.61 1.39
CA GLY A 331 -9.57 -12.48 0.59
C GLY A 331 -9.35 -13.82 1.27
N VAL A 332 -9.00 -13.81 2.56
CA VAL A 332 -8.79 -15.01 3.37
C VAL A 332 -10.05 -15.89 3.42
N MET A 333 -11.24 -15.28 3.48
CA MET A 333 -12.50 -16.02 3.50
C MET A 333 -12.75 -16.81 2.21
N ILE A 334 -12.23 -16.34 1.08
CA ILE A 334 -12.34 -17.01 -0.23
C ILE A 334 -11.16 -17.96 -0.44
N SER A 335 -9.99 -17.64 0.13
CA SER A 335 -8.77 -18.44 -0.05
C SER A 335 -8.87 -19.85 0.55
N THR A 336 -9.79 -20.05 1.49
CA THR A 336 -10.15 -21.36 2.05
C THR A 336 -11.00 -22.23 1.13
N THR A 337 -11.45 -21.70 -0.01
CA THR A 337 -12.28 -22.41 -1.00
C THR A 337 -11.48 -22.79 -2.24
N ASP A 338 -11.98 -23.77 -3.00
CA ASP A 338 -11.34 -24.22 -4.25
C ASP A 338 -11.34 -23.16 -5.38
N PHE A 339 -12.05 -22.04 -5.19
CA PHE A 339 -12.20 -20.97 -6.19
C PHE A 339 -11.21 -19.81 -5.99
N ALA A 340 -10.27 -19.93 -5.07
CA ALA A 340 -9.32 -18.86 -4.73
C ALA A 340 -8.50 -18.38 -5.94
N GLN A 341 -7.91 -19.32 -6.69
CA GLN A 341 -7.10 -18.98 -7.86
C GLN A 341 -7.93 -18.31 -8.95
N HIS A 342 -9.10 -18.87 -9.28
CA HIS A 342 -10.01 -18.27 -10.25
C HIS A 342 -10.44 -16.85 -9.83
N THR A 343 -10.70 -16.63 -8.54
CA THR A 343 -11.00 -15.29 -8.01
C THR A 343 -9.84 -14.34 -8.23
N LEU A 344 -8.62 -14.77 -7.92
CA LEU A 344 -7.41 -13.97 -8.05
C LEU A 344 -7.19 -13.54 -9.50
N ASP A 345 -7.31 -14.47 -10.45
CA ASP A 345 -7.13 -14.19 -11.88
C ASP A 345 -8.12 -13.12 -12.40
N GLN A 346 -9.36 -13.09 -11.87
CA GLN A 346 -10.38 -12.11 -12.26
C GLN A 346 -10.16 -10.73 -11.62
N VAL A 347 -9.59 -10.69 -10.41
CA VAL A 347 -9.41 -9.45 -9.64
C VAL A 347 -8.05 -8.81 -9.94
N GLU A 348 -7.07 -9.58 -10.39
CA GLU A 348 -5.71 -9.14 -10.70
C GLU A 348 -5.64 -7.91 -11.62
N PRO A 349 -6.41 -7.80 -12.73
CA PRO A 349 -6.38 -6.60 -13.57
C PRO A 349 -6.81 -5.33 -12.82
N ILE A 350 -7.84 -5.43 -11.98
CA ILE A 350 -8.35 -4.33 -11.16
C ILE A 350 -7.30 -3.96 -10.11
N ARG A 351 -6.78 -4.97 -9.40
CA ARG A 351 -5.70 -4.82 -8.43
C ARG A 351 -4.51 -4.07 -9.04
N ASN A 352 -4.03 -4.49 -10.21
CA ASN A 352 -2.84 -3.92 -10.84
C ASN A 352 -3.04 -2.44 -11.23
N LEU A 353 -4.22 -2.09 -11.77
CA LEU A 353 -4.55 -0.70 -12.10
C LEU A 353 -4.57 0.19 -10.85
N PHE A 354 -5.31 -0.23 -9.82
CA PHE A 354 -5.42 0.58 -8.60
C PHE A 354 -4.14 0.56 -7.76
N ALA A 355 -3.33 -0.50 -7.80
CA ALA A 355 -2.00 -0.51 -7.19
C ALA A 355 -1.07 0.53 -7.83
N ALA A 356 -1.12 0.70 -9.15
CA ALA A 356 -0.37 1.75 -9.84
C ALA A 356 -0.82 3.15 -9.40
N LEU A 357 -2.13 3.39 -9.30
CA LEU A 357 -2.69 4.64 -8.76
C LEU A 357 -2.23 4.88 -7.33
N PHE A 358 -2.29 3.86 -6.47
CA PHE A 358 -1.87 3.95 -5.08
C PHE A 358 -0.38 4.29 -4.93
N LEU A 359 0.49 3.55 -5.62
CA LEU A 359 1.93 3.77 -5.57
C LEU A 359 2.30 5.14 -6.16
N SER A 360 1.64 5.57 -7.23
CA SER A 360 1.85 6.91 -7.76
C SER A 360 1.36 8.00 -6.79
N SER A 361 0.23 7.79 -6.11
CA SER A 361 -0.26 8.71 -5.07
C SER A 361 0.72 8.82 -3.89
N ILE A 362 1.31 7.71 -3.46
CA ILE A 362 2.38 7.74 -2.45
C ILE A 362 3.62 8.45 -2.99
N GLY A 363 3.96 8.23 -4.26
CA GLY A 363 5.04 8.94 -4.95
C GLY A 363 4.87 10.46 -4.84
N MET A 364 3.66 10.98 -4.99
CA MET A 364 3.36 12.41 -4.90
C MET A 364 3.68 13.02 -3.52
N LEU A 365 3.66 12.22 -2.46
CA LEU A 365 4.06 12.64 -1.10
C LEU A 365 5.58 12.75 -0.94
N ILE A 366 6.36 12.11 -1.84
CA ILE A 366 7.82 12.18 -1.82
C ILE A 366 8.27 13.48 -2.47
N HIS A 367 8.79 14.40 -1.65
CA HIS A 367 9.43 15.61 -2.15
C HIS A 367 10.83 15.31 -2.70
N MET A 368 11.03 15.57 -4.00
CA MET A 368 12.31 15.30 -4.66
C MET A 368 13.47 16.11 -4.04
N HIS A 369 13.17 17.33 -3.58
CA HIS A 369 14.14 18.17 -2.86
C HIS A 369 14.57 17.57 -1.52
N PHE A 370 13.64 16.94 -0.77
CA PHE A 370 13.96 16.25 0.48
C PHE A 370 14.88 15.05 0.21
N LEU A 371 14.58 14.28 -0.84
CA LEU A 371 15.38 13.11 -1.22
C LEU A 371 16.82 13.49 -1.58
N TRP A 372 17.00 14.60 -2.30
CA TRP A 372 18.32 15.08 -2.70
C TRP A 372 19.12 15.64 -1.52
N ASN A 373 18.49 16.43 -0.65
CA ASN A 373 19.16 17.05 0.49
C ASN A 373 19.54 16.04 1.58
N HIS A 374 18.81 14.93 1.68
CA HIS A 374 19.03 13.89 2.70
C HIS A 374 19.46 12.55 2.10
N VAL A 375 20.04 12.58 0.90
CA VAL A 375 20.48 11.36 0.20
C VAL A 375 21.51 10.58 1.03
N ASP A 376 22.34 11.27 1.79
CA ASP A 376 23.32 10.73 2.72
C ASP A 376 22.65 9.93 3.84
N ILE A 377 21.64 10.50 4.50
CA ILE A 377 20.90 9.85 5.58
C ILE A 377 20.08 8.67 5.03
N LEU A 378 19.46 8.84 3.87
CA LEU A 378 18.67 7.80 3.21
C LEU A 378 19.55 6.61 2.80
N LEU A 379 20.71 6.88 2.21
CA LEU A 379 21.65 5.83 1.82
C LEU A 379 22.21 5.12 3.05
N ALA A 380 22.57 5.86 4.10
CA ALA A 380 22.99 5.28 5.37
C ALA A 380 21.88 4.41 5.99
N SER A 381 20.63 4.86 5.95
CA SER A 381 19.46 4.12 6.41
C SER A 381 19.26 2.82 5.61
N VAL A 382 19.36 2.85 4.28
CA VAL A 382 19.25 1.65 3.44
C VAL A 382 20.37 0.66 3.75
N ILE A 383 21.62 1.12 3.86
CA ILE A 383 22.77 0.26 4.22
C ILE A 383 22.54 -0.35 5.61
N LEU A 384 22.10 0.44 6.58
CA LEU A 384 21.78 -0.03 7.93
C LEU A 384 20.68 -1.10 7.90
N VAL A 385 19.58 -0.87 7.20
CA VAL A 385 18.48 -1.84 7.08
C VAL A 385 18.97 -3.13 6.42
N ILE A 386 19.71 -3.04 5.31
CA ILE A 386 20.23 -4.23 4.61
C ILE A 386 21.18 -5.02 5.52
N THR A 387 22.11 -4.35 6.19
CA THR A 387 23.09 -5.00 7.06
C THR A 387 22.45 -5.66 8.28
N VAL A 388 21.53 -4.96 8.96
CA VAL A 388 20.81 -5.47 10.12
C VAL A 388 19.88 -6.62 9.72
N LYS A 389 19.09 -6.49 8.65
CA LYS A 389 18.23 -7.60 8.15
C LYS A 389 19.03 -8.81 7.76
N THR A 390 20.10 -8.62 6.98
CA THR A 390 20.98 -9.74 6.61
C THR A 390 21.49 -10.45 7.87
N THR A 391 22.00 -9.69 8.84
CA THR A 391 22.56 -10.26 10.08
C THR A 391 21.51 -11.02 10.89
N VAL A 392 20.36 -10.40 11.18
CA VAL A 392 19.29 -11.03 11.97
C VAL A 392 18.77 -12.28 11.28
N ILE A 393 18.49 -12.21 9.99
CA ILE A 393 17.93 -13.35 9.24
C ILE A 393 18.97 -14.47 9.13
N THR A 394 20.25 -14.16 8.88
CA THR A 394 21.31 -15.17 8.88
C THR A 394 21.46 -15.86 10.23
N ILE A 395 21.40 -15.12 11.34
CA ILE A 395 21.45 -15.71 12.69
C ILE A 395 20.24 -16.62 12.92
N VAL A 396 19.05 -16.15 12.58
CA VAL A 396 17.81 -16.93 12.73
C VAL A 396 17.90 -18.21 11.90
N THR A 397 18.17 -18.12 10.58
CA THR A 397 18.25 -19.29 9.72
C THR A 397 19.35 -20.27 10.16
N LYS A 398 20.48 -19.78 10.66
CA LYS A 398 21.55 -20.62 11.21
C LYS A 398 21.11 -21.34 12.49
N ALA A 399 20.36 -20.67 13.37
CA ALA A 399 19.83 -21.26 14.60
C ALA A 399 18.89 -22.45 14.33
N PHE A 400 18.27 -22.49 13.15
CA PHE A 400 17.46 -23.63 12.68
C PHE A 400 18.26 -24.76 12.00
N GLY A 401 19.61 -24.71 12.05
CA GLY A 401 20.47 -25.82 11.61
C GLY A 401 20.95 -25.77 10.16
N TYR A 402 20.71 -24.68 9.43
CA TYR A 402 21.23 -24.51 8.07
C TYR A 402 22.71 -24.10 8.06
N SER A 403 23.41 -24.45 6.98
CA SER A 403 24.80 -24.03 6.76
C SER A 403 24.92 -22.50 6.71
N ILE A 404 26.05 -21.98 7.20
CA ILE A 404 26.30 -20.53 7.26
C ILE A 404 26.19 -19.85 5.88
N ARG A 405 26.59 -20.56 4.81
CA ARG A 405 26.48 -20.07 3.43
C ARG A 405 25.01 -19.94 3.02
N THR A 406 24.19 -20.97 3.27
CA THR A 406 22.75 -20.94 2.99
C THR A 406 22.05 -19.85 3.81
N SER A 407 22.35 -19.75 5.10
CA SER A 407 21.78 -18.71 5.97
C SER A 407 22.17 -17.28 5.53
N PHE A 408 23.38 -17.08 5.02
CA PHE A 408 23.82 -15.79 4.49
C PHE A 408 23.08 -15.42 3.20
N ILE A 409 22.94 -16.37 2.27
CA ILE A 409 22.19 -16.16 1.03
C ILE A 409 20.73 -15.81 1.32
N VAL A 410 20.09 -16.53 2.24
CA VAL A 410 18.71 -16.24 2.69
C VAL A 410 18.64 -14.84 3.30
N GLY A 411 19.60 -14.47 4.15
CA GLY A 411 19.67 -13.15 4.79
C GLY A 411 19.77 -12.00 3.79
N VAL A 412 20.69 -12.08 2.83
CA VAL A 412 20.84 -11.05 1.79
C VAL A 412 19.62 -11.01 0.87
N SER A 413 19.05 -12.17 0.54
CA SER A 413 17.88 -12.25 -0.35
C SER A 413 16.64 -11.61 0.26
N LEU A 414 16.51 -11.57 1.58
CA LEU A 414 15.39 -10.97 2.31
C LEU A 414 15.70 -9.58 2.87
N ALA A 415 16.86 -9.00 2.56
CA ALA A 415 17.34 -7.78 3.21
C ALA A 415 16.61 -6.49 2.83
N GLN A 416 15.71 -6.53 1.85
CA GLN A 416 15.08 -5.34 1.27
C GLN A 416 13.68 -5.15 1.86
N ILE A 417 13.17 -3.94 1.83
CA ILE A 417 11.84 -3.63 2.36
C ILE A 417 10.79 -3.94 1.29
N GLY A 418 9.69 -4.58 1.68
CA GLY A 418 8.59 -4.97 0.78
C GLY A 418 7.72 -3.81 0.30
N GLU A 419 7.02 -4.00 -0.82
CA GLU A 419 6.07 -3.02 -1.37
C GLU A 419 4.86 -2.78 -0.46
N PHE A 420 4.37 -3.81 0.23
CA PHE A 420 3.28 -3.69 1.20
C PHE A 420 3.65 -2.82 2.41
N ALA A 421 4.95 -2.57 2.64
CA ALA A 421 5.40 -1.67 3.67
C ALA A 421 4.88 -0.24 3.42
N PHE A 422 4.76 0.21 2.16
CA PHE A 422 4.15 1.50 1.82
C PHE A 422 2.72 1.63 2.34
N VAL A 423 1.95 0.56 2.22
CA VAL A 423 0.57 0.49 2.71
C VAL A 423 0.54 0.56 4.25
N LEU A 424 1.37 -0.23 4.92
CA LEU A 424 1.48 -0.25 6.38
C LEU A 424 1.88 1.14 6.92
N LEU A 425 2.85 1.78 6.26
CA LEU A 425 3.35 3.11 6.64
C LEU A 425 2.31 4.21 6.44
N SER A 426 1.58 4.18 5.32
CA SER A 426 0.47 5.10 5.07
C SER A 426 -0.60 4.99 6.17
N ARG A 427 -1.00 3.76 6.52
CA ARG A 427 -1.99 3.54 7.58
C ARG A 427 -1.49 3.98 8.95
N ALA A 428 -0.24 3.70 9.29
CA ALA A 428 0.36 4.13 10.55
C ALA A 428 0.43 5.66 10.68
N SER A 429 0.71 6.36 9.58
CA SER A 429 0.66 7.82 9.53
C SER A 429 -0.75 8.36 9.77
N ASN A 430 -1.78 7.75 9.18
CA ASN A 430 -3.18 8.13 9.40
C ASN A 430 -3.65 7.90 10.85
N LEU A 431 -3.02 6.97 11.57
CA LEU A 431 -3.24 6.74 13.01
C LEU A 431 -2.34 7.60 13.91
N HIS A 432 -1.56 8.52 13.33
CA HIS A 432 -0.57 9.34 14.04
C HIS A 432 0.46 8.53 14.85
N LEU A 433 0.73 7.29 14.45
CA LEU A 433 1.68 6.40 15.12
C LEU A 433 3.14 6.76 14.83
N VAL A 434 3.38 7.42 13.69
CA VAL A 434 4.71 7.79 13.21
C VAL A 434 4.74 9.29 12.95
N GLY A 435 5.78 9.97 13.46
CA GLY A 435 5.95 11.40 13.22
C GLY A 435 6.26 11.71 11.74
N GLY A 436 5.89 12.90 11.26
CA GLY A 436 6.04 13.26 9.84
C GLY A 436 7.48 13.12 9.30
N LYS A 437 8.50 13.47 10.08
CA LYS A 437 9.92 13.29 9.67
C LYS A 437 10.29 11.81 9.51
N MET A 438 9.85 10.96 10.45
CA MET A 438 10.08 9.52 10.40
C MET A 438 9.31 8.89 9.24
N TYR A 439 8.08 9.34 8.98
CA TYR A 439 7.30 8.91 7.82
C TYR A 439 8.05 9.16 6.51
N LEU A 440 8.56 10.38 6.26
CA LEU A 440 9.35 10.67 5.05
C LEU A 440 10.63 9.84 4.98
N LEU A 441 11.31 9.63 6.11
CA LEU A 441 12.54 8.83 6.17
C LEU A 441 12.29 7.36 5.82
N LEU A 442 11.27 6.72 6.42
CA LEU A 442 10.90 5.33 6.15
C LEU A 442 10.39 5.15 4.72
N LEU A 443 9.63 6.13 4.22
CA LEU A 443 9.12 6.15 2.86
C LEU A 443 10.27 6.19 1.84
N GLY A 444 11.19 7.14 2.01
CA GLY A 444 12.38 7.26 1.16
C GLY A 444 13.31 6.05 1.27
N THR A 445 13.52 5.52 2.47
CA THR A 445 14.33 4.30 2.71
C THR A 445 13.73 3.10 1.98
N THR A 446 12.40 2.94 2.00
CA THR A 446 11.71 1.84 1.30
C THR A 446 11.82 1.97 -0.21
N ALA A 447 11.58 3.17 -0.75
CA ALA A 447 11.72 3.43 -2.17
C ALA A 447 13.17 3.17 -2.65
N LEU A 448 14.17 3.68 -1.93
CA LEU A 448 15.57 3.48 -2.27
C LEU A 448 16.01 2.01 -2.06
N SER A 449 15.46 1.31 -1.06
CA SER A 449 15.68 -0.12 -0.86
C SER A 449 15.20 -0.92 -2.07
N LEU A 450 14.02 -0.64 -2.61
CA LEU A 450 13.49 -1.33 -3.80
C LEU A 450 14.35 -1.08 -5.06
N VAL A 451 14.82 0.16 -5.25
CA VAL A 451 15.73 0.52 -6.36
C VAL A 451 17.07 -0.20 -6.25
N THR A 452 17.57 -0.39 -5.03
CA THR A 452 18.86 -1.05 -4.77
C THR A 452 18.76 -2.58 -4.80
N THR A 453 17.55 -3.17 -4.70
CA THR A 453 17.36 -4.63 -4.68
C THR A 453 17.98 -5.37 -5.86
N PRO A 454 17.74 -5.00 -7.14
CA PRO A 454 18.38 -5.68 -8.28
C PRO A 454 19.90 -5.65 -8.24
N LEU A 455 20.47 -4.56 -7.73
CA LEU A 455 21.92 -4.41 -7.57
C LEU A 455 22.44 -5.35 -6.48
N LEU A 456 21.71 -5.45 -5.36
CA LEU A 456 22.04 -6.37 -4.27
C LEU A 456 22.10 -7.82 -4.78
N PHE A 457 21.10 -8.26 -5.56
CA PHE A 457 21.08 -9.61 -6.14
C PHE A 457 22.23 -9.87 -7.12
N LYS A 458 22.64 -8.87 -7.90
CA LYS A 458 23.83 -8.98 -8.77
C LYS A 458 25.14 -9.09 -7.97
N LEU A 459 25.20 -8.50 -6.78
CA LEU A 459 26.37 -8.53 -5.90
C LEU A 459 26.50 -9.80 -5.06
N ILE A 460 25.41 -10.56 -4.85
CA ILE A 460 25.43 -11.80 -4.04
C ILE A 460 26.60 -12.74 -4.40
N PRO A 461 26.83 -13.12 -5.69
CA PRO A 461 27.92 -14.02 -6.03
C PRO A 461 29.31 -13.46 -5.71
N ALA A 462 29.50 -12.15 -5.91
CA ALA A 462 30.77 -11.49 -5.62
C ALA A 462 31.06 -11.46 -4.11
N VAL A 463 30.03 -11.19 -3.30
CA VAL A 463 30.14 -11.19 -1.83
C VAL A 463 30.42 -12.60 -1.31
N ILE A 464 29.79 -13.63 -1.88
CA ILE A 464 30.06 -15.03 -1.50
C ILE A 464 31.50 -15.40 -1.84
N ASN A 465 31.98 -15.10 -3.05
CA ASN A 465 33.36 -15.39 -3.46
C ASN A 465 34.39 -14.68 -2.58
N LEU A 466 34.12 -13.42 -2.22
CA LEU A 466 34.96 -12.68 -1.28
C LEU A 466 34.93 -13.32 0.12
N GLY A 467 33.76 -13.76 0.59
CA GLY A 467 33.62 -14.45 1.88
C GLY A 467 34.34 -15.80 1.92
N VAL A 468 34.35 -16.55 0.81
CA VAL A 468 35.15 -17.78 0.68
C VAL A 468 36.64 -17.46 0.71
N LEU A 469 37.09 -16.42 0.00
CA LEU A 469 38.49 -15.98 0.00
C LEU A 469 38.95 -15.53 1.40
N MET A 470 38.09 -14.82 2.12
CA MET A 470 38.30 -14.36 3.50
C MET A 470 38.11 -15.47 4.55
N HIS A 471 37.90 -16.73 4.14
CA HIS A 471 37.67 -17.89 5.02
C HIS A 471 36.44 -17.76 5.94
N TRP A 472 35.47 -16.90 5.61
CA TRP A 472 34.20 -16.80 6.34
C TRP A 472 33.25 -17.98 6.05
N PHE A 473 33.45 -18.65 4.90
CA PHE A 473 32.66 -19.80 4.47
C PHE A 473 33.57 -20.99 4.15
N PRO A 474 33.17 -22.24 4.46
CA PRO A 474 33.87 -23.44 4.00
C PRO A 474 33.89 -23.51 2.47
N SER A 475 34.96 -24.07 1.90
CA SER A 475 35.07 -24.30 0.45
C SER A 475 33.95 -25.22 -0.08
N GLU A 476 33.60 -25.10 -1.36
CA GLU A 476 32.47 -25.82 -1.99
C GLU A 476 32.48 -27.33 -1.78
N SER A 477 33.67 -27.95 -1.71
CA SER A 477 33.85 -29.39 -1.46
C SER A 477 33.49 -29.85 -0.05
N SER A 478 33.60 -28.98 0.96
CA SER A 478 33.23 -29.32 2.35
C SER A 478 31.72 -29.25 2.59
N THR A 479 31.03 -28.25 2.02
CA THR A 479 29.58 -28.05 2.23
C THR A 479 28.70 -29.12 1.61
N GLN A 480 29.06 -29.68 0.44
CA GLN A 480 28.30 -30.79 -0.16
C GLN A 480 28.36 -32.08 0.68
N ASN A 481 29.46 -32.31 1.39
CA ASN A 481 29.61 -33.47 2.27
C ASN A 481 28.86 -33.29 3.60
N GLU A 482 28.84 -32.08 4.17
CA GLU A 482 28.02 -31.75 5.35
C GLU A 482 26.50 -31.73 5.06
N GLU A 483 26.09 -31.24 3.88
CA GLU A 483 24.67 -31.27 3.46
C GLU A 483 24.19 -32.71 3.24
N LYS A 484 25.00 -33.56 2.61
CA LYS A 484 24.66 -34.99 2.48
C LYS A 484 24.58 -35.67 3.84
N ALA A 485 25.51 -35.38 4.75
CA ALA A 485 25.50 -35.96 6.09
C ALA A 485 24.26 -35.53 6.91
N SER A 486 23.90 -34.24 6.89
CA SER A 486 22.75 -33.72 7.64
C SER A 486 21.39 -34.19 7.08
N ILE A 487 21.27 -34.35 5.75
CA ILE A 487 20.06 -34.93 5.13
C ILE A 487 19.91 -36.41 5.52
N ILE A 488 21.00 -37.18 5.53
CA ILE A 488 20.99 -38.59 5.97
C ILE A 488 20.61 -38.69 7.46
N GLU A 489 21.11 -37.78 8.28
CA GLU A 489 20.83 -37.77 9.73
C GLU A 489 19.39 -37.33 10.04
N ALA A 490 18.84 -36.37 9.29
CA ALA A 490 17.44 -35.97 9.37
C ALA A 490 16.49 -37.08 8.88
N TYR A 491 16.85 -37.78 7.81
CA TYR A 491 16.11 -38.94 7.31
C TYR A 491 16.09 -40.07 8.35
N ASN A 492 17.23 -40.37 8.98
CA ASN A 492 17.34 -41.40 10.02
C ASN A 492 16.61 -41.05 11.33
N ARG A 493 16.32 -39.76 11.61
CA ARG A 493 15.46 -39.35 12.74
C ARG A 493 13.96 -39.41 12.43
N SER A 494 13.59 -39.56 11.17
CA SER A 494 12.19 -39.63 10.71
C SER A 494 11.67 -41.05 10.45
N LEU A 495 12.56 -42.05 10.53
CA LEU A 495 12.28 -43.48 10.68
C LEU A 495 12.25 -43.83 12.18
#